data_AF-A0A8J4BJ38-F1
#
_entry.id   AF-A0A8J4BJ38-F1
#
_cell.length_a   1.000
_cell.length_b   1.000
_cell.length_c   1.000
_cell.angle_alpha   90.00
_cell.angle_beta   90.00
_cell.angle_gamma   90.00
#
_symmetry.space_group_name_H-M   'P 1'
#
loop_
_entity.id
_entity.type
_entity.pdbx_description
1 polymer ?
#
loop_
_entity_poly.entity_id
_entity_poly.type
_entity_poly.pdbx_seq_one_letter_code
_entity_poly.pdbx_strand_id
1 'polypeptide(L)'
;MLLVIKPNRCLQYSFLDARGLGALETLRLEEAHQAVAAGDLLDADWRPPKGTDGTPHESSQDVVVRMRQALSITETQYFGEDVLFVSPDSDCLSVLQAAVLGVDLRNHRRFAFRPGEVRPLLLSTEAFDASPLSFSCPDPPRCTRAAS
;
A
#
# COMPACT_ATOMS: atom_id res chain seq x y z
N MET A 1 10.72 -8.00 6.16
CA MET A 1 10.59 -6.65 6.76
C MET A 1 9.38 -6.63 7.68
N LEU A 2 9.36 -5.89 8.80
CA LEU A 2 8.36 -6.08 9.86
C LEU A 2 7.56 -4.80 10.17
N LEU A 3 6.24 -4.86 10.10
CA LEU A 3 5.35 -3.83 10.65
C LEU A 3 4.64 -4.45 11.86
N VAL A 4 4.96 -3.96 13.06
CA VAL A 4 4.40 -4.49 14.32
C VAL A 4 3.29 -3.58 14.80
N ILE A 5 2.06 -4.05 14.69
CA ILE A 5 1.03 -3.76 15.67
C ILE A 5 1.20 -4.91 16.69
N LYS A 6 1.41 -4.61 17.99
CA LYS A 6 1.95 -5.46 19.10
C LYS A 6 1.69 -7.01 19.10
N PRO A 7 2.46 -7.81 19.86
CA PRO A 7 2.68 -9.22 19.52
C PRO A 7 1.70 -10.17 20.22
N ASN A 8 0.79 -10.81 19.47
CA ASN A 8 0.22 -12.11 19.89
C ASN A 8 -0.13 -13.06 18.74
N ARG A 9 -0.20 -12.62 17.48
CA ARG A 9 -0.45 -13.50 16.32
C ARG A 9 0.28 -13.02 15.07
N CYS A 10 0.94 -13.95 14.37
CA CYS A 10 1.65 -13.70 13.11
C CYS A 10 0.80 -14.22 11.95
N LEU A 11 0.34 -13.32 11.06
CA LEU A 11 -0.41 -13.69 9.87
C LEU A 11 0.53 -13.72 8.67
N GLN A 12 0.56 -14.86 7.98
CA GLN A 12 1.19 -14.97 6.66
C GLN A 12 0.06 -15.05 5.65
N TYR A 13 -0.21 -13.92 4.99
CA TYR A 13 -1.26 -13.80 3.99
C TYR A 13 -0.62 -13.70 2.61
N SER A 14 -1.19 -14.36 1.60
CA SER A 14 -0.77 -14.19 0.20
C SER A 14 -0.87 -12.73 -0.26
N PHE A 15 -1.72 -11.92 0.39
CA PHE A 15 -1.78 -10.47 0.17
C PHE A 15 -0.50 -9.72 0.54
N LEU A 16 0.42 -10.33 1.29
CA LEU A 16 1.72 -9.76 1.68
C LEU A 16 2.86 -10.25 0.79
N ASP A 17 2.59 -11.13 -0.18
CA ASP A 17 3.60 -11.64 -1.09
C ASP A 17 4.27 -10.49 -1.86
N ALA A 18 5.49 -10.75 -2.31
CA ALA A 18 6.25 -9.78 -3.08
C ALA A 18 5.45 -9.34 -4.31
N ARG A 19 5.62 -8.07 -4.68
CA ARG A 19 4.95 -7.52 -5.86
C ARG A 19 5.35 -8.28 -7.12
N GLY A 20 4.37 -8.73 -7.89
CA GLY A 20 4.62 -9.42 -9.16
C GLY A 20 5.22 -8.46 -10.19
N LEU A 21 6.38 -8.82 -10.75
CA LEU A 21 7.11 -7.95 -11.69
C LEU A 21 6.95 -8.37 -13.17
N GLY A 22 6.09 -9.35 -13.46
CA GLY A 22 5.84 -9.84 -14.81
C GLY A 22 7.12 -10.23 -15.55
N ALA A 23 7.32 -9.68 -16.75
CA ALA A 23 8.50 -9.96 -17.57
C ALA A 23 9.83 -9.55 -16.91
N LEU A 24 9.81 -8.63 -15.95
CA LEU A 24 11.02 -8.15 -15.28
C LEU A 24 11.62 -9.19 -14.31
N GLU A 25 10.88 -10.24 -13.93
CA GLU A 25 11.42 -11.32 -13.09
C GLU A 25 12.50 -12.15 -13.78
N THR A 26 12.57 -12.06 -15.11
CA THR A 26 13.65 -12.70 -15.90
C THR A 26 14.97 -11.92 -15.88
N LEU A 27 14.96 -10.68 -15.38
CA LEU A 27 16.14 -9.82 -15.28
C LEU A 27 16.94 -10.09 -14.00
N ARG A 28 18.15 -9.53 -13.91
CA ARG A 28 18.86 -9.54 -12.62
C ARG A 28 18.10 -8.66 -11.62
N LEU A 29 18.13 -9.06 -10.35
CA LEU A 29 17.40 -8.40 -9.26
C LEU A 29 17.57 -6.87 -9.25
N GLU A 30 18.81 -6.38 -9.36
CA GLU A 30 19.10 -4.94 -9.37
C GLU A 30 18.51 -4.22 -10.59
N GLU A 31 18.55 -4.85 -11.76
CA GLU A 31 18.00 -4.28 -13.00
C GLU A 31 16.48 -4.22 -12.94
N ALA A 32 15.84 -5.28 -12.42
CA ALA A 32 14.40 -5.31 -12.19
C ALA A 32 13.97 -4.23 -11.20
N HIS A 33 14.65 -4.12 -10.05
CA HIS A 33 14.36 -3.09 -9.04
C HIS A 33 14.52 -1.67 -9.60
N GLN A 34 15.55 -1.40 -10.39
CA GLN A 34 15.75 -0.09 -11.01
C GLN A 34 14.65 0.24 -12.03
N ALA A 35 14.26 -0.74 -12.86
CA ALA A 35 13.19 -0.56 -13.84
C ALA A 35 11.84 -0.28 -13.17
N VAL A 36 11.51 -1.03 -12.11
CA VAL A 36 10.29 -0.80 -11.32
C VAL A 36 10.37 0.57 -10.63
N ALA A 37 11.54 0.94 -10.10
CA ALA A 37 11.74 2.24 -9.47
C ALA A 37 11.53 3.41 -10.42
N ALA A 38 12.04 3.31 -11.65
CA ALA A 38 11.80 4.30 -12.67
C ALA A 38 10.31 4.34 -13.08
N GLY A 39 9.67 3.17 -13.24
CA GLY A 39 8.26 3.06 -13.61
C GLY A 39 7.33 3.70 -12.58
N ASP A 40 7.51 3.38 -11.30
CA ASP A 40 6.67 3.91 -10.22
C ASP A 40 6.81 5.43 -10.02
N LEU A 41 7.92 6.04 -10.45
CA LEU A 41 8.08 7.51 -10.43
C LEU A 41 7.25 8.21 -11.51
N LEU A 42 6.94 7.51 -12.60
CA LEU A 42 6.13 8.04 -13.70
C LEU A 42 4.65 8.07 -13.30
N ASP A 43 4.15 6.93 -12.84
CA ASP A 43 2.74 6.74 -12.51
C ASP A 43 2.57 5.65 -11.45
N ALA A 44 1.64 5.85 -10.51
CA ALA A 44 1.29 4.86 -9.50
C ALA A 44 0.57 3.65 -10.11
N ASP A 45 -0.11 3.85 -11.25
CA ASP A 45 -0.79 2.81 -12.03
C ASP A 45 0.13 2.13 -13.04
N TRP A 46 1.40 2.55 -13.14
CA TRP A 46 2.36 1.90 -14.01
C TRP A 46 2.53 0.43 -13.63
N ARG A 47 2.39 -0.45 -14.63
CA ARG A 47 2.59 -1.89 -14.49
C ARG A 47 3.83 -2.33 -15.25
N PRO A 48 4.63 -3.25 -14.68
CA PRO A 48 5.64 -3.96 -15.45
C PRO A 48 5.04 -4.62 -16.70
N PRO A 49 5.84 -4.80 -17.77
CA PRO A 49 5.42 -5.55 -18.94
C PRO A 49 4.97 -6.96 -18.55
N LYS A 50 3.89 -7.42 -19.17
CA LYS A 50 3.35 -8.76 -18.91
C LYS A 50 4.32 -9.84 -19.41
N GLY A 51 4.60 -10.85 -18.57
CA GLY A 51 5.36 -12.04 -18.95
C GLY A 51 4.53 -13.04 -19.78
N THR A 52 5.20 -14.06 -20.33
CA THR A 52 4.55 -15.15 -21.10
C THR A 52 4.20 -16.37 -20.25
N ASP A 53 4.68 -16.43 -19.03
CA ASP A 53 4.58 -17.54 -18.07
C ASP A 53 3.37 -17.44 -17.13
N GLY A 54 2.62 -16.35 -17.19
CA GLY A 54 1.49 -16.09 -16.31
C GLY A 54 1.86 -15.39 -14.99
N THR A 55 3.12 -14.98 -14.82
CA THR A 55 3.57 -14.23 -13.64
C THR A 55 2.78 -12.91 -13.52
N PRO A 56 2.22 -12.62 -12.33
CA PRO A 56 1.50 -11.36 -12.09
C PRO A 56 2.38 -10.13 -12.37
N HIS A 57 1.76 -9.03 -12.78
CA HIS A 57 2.44 -7.79 -13.11
C HIS A 57 1.68 -6.60 -12.52
N GLU A 58 2.04 -6.26 -11.28
CA GLU A 58 1.26 -5.34 -10.44
C GLU A 58 1.80 -3.92 -10.50
N SER A 59 0.89 -2.93 -10.38
CA SER A 59 1.25 -1.55 -10.10
C SER A 59 1.33 -1.31 -8.58
N SER A 60 1.90 -0.17 -8.17
CA SER A 60 1.87 0.23 -6.76
C SER A 60 0.43 0.41 -6.25
N GLN A 61 -0.50 0.82 -7.11
CA GLN A 61 -1.91 0.93 -6.80
C GLN A 61 -2.57 -0.44 -6.59
N ASP A 62 -2.23 -1.44 -7.41
CA ASP A 62 -2.71 -2.82 -7.22
C ASP A 62 -2.25 -3.38 -5.85
N VAL A 63 -1.01 -3.08 -5.46
CA VAL A 63 -0.48 -3.41 -4.13
C VAL A 63 -1.31 -2.77 -3.02
N VAL A 64 -1.70 -1.49 -3.16
CA VAL A 64 -2.60 -0.84 -2.18
C VAL A 64 -3.94 -1.57 -2.07
N VAL A 65 -4.53 -2.02 -3.18
CA VAL A 65 -5.81 -2.73 -3.16
C VAL A 65 -5.72 -4.03 -2.35
N ARG A 66 -4.69 -4.86 -2.58
CA ARG A 66 -4.50 -6.10 -1.80
C ARG A 66 -4.18 -5.82 -0.33
N MET A 67 -3.39 -4.79 -0.04
CA MET A 67 -3.07 -4.41 1.33
C MET A 67 -4.29 -3.89 2.09
N ARG A 68 -5.19 -3.14 1.42
CA ARG A 68 -6.48 -2.73 2.00
C ARG A 68 -7.39 -3.92 2.30
N GLN A 69 -7.42 -4.92 1.42
CA GLN A 69 -8.15 -6.16 1.67
C GLN A 69 -7.58 -6.90 2.90
N ALA A 70 -6.25 -7.00 3.00
CA ALA A 70 -5.60 -7.60 4.17
C ALA A 70 -5.95 -6.85 5.47
N LEU A 71 -5.93 -5.51 5.46
CA LEU A 71 -6.37 -4.69 6.59
C LEU A 71 -7.83 -4.95 6.94
N SER A 72 -8.74 -4.91 5.96
CA SER A 72 -10.18 -5.14 6.18
C SER A 72 -10.48 -6.50 6.81
N ILE A 73 -9.80 -7.55 6.34
CA ILE A 73 -9.89 -8.90 6.91
C ILE A 73 -9.36 -8.92 8.34
N THR A 74 -8.21 -8.26 8.56
CA THR A 74 -7.56 -8.21 9.87
C THR A 74 -8.40 -7.47 10.89
N GLU A 75 -8.96 -6.32 10.52
CA GLU A 75 -9.88 -5.53 11.34
C GLU A 75 -11.13 -6.33 11.74
N THR A 76 -11.66 -7.12 10.80
CA THR A 76 -12.86 -7.94 11.05
C THR A 76 -12.56 -9.13 11.96
N GLN A 77 -11.44 -9.81 11.76
CA GLN A 77 -11.11 -11.06 12.49
C GLN A 77 -10.44 -10.82 13.85
N TYR A 78 -9.68 -9.73 13.99
CA TYR A 78 -8.81 -9.47 15.13
C TYR A 78 -9.11 -8.08 15.74
N PHE A 79 -10.40 -7.73 15.82
CA PHE A 79 -10.83 -6.43 16.35
C PHE A 79 -10.33 -6.20 17.78
N GLY A 80 -9.65 -5.07 18.00
CA GLY A 80 -9.08 -4.71 19.31
C GLY A 80 -7.86 -5.54 19.71
N GLU A 81 -7.42 -6.46 18.86
CA GLU A 81 -6.12 -7.14 19.01
C GLU A 81 -5.05 -6.43 18.20
N ASP A 82 -3.81 -6.67 18.60
CA ASP A 82 -2.64 -6.20 17.91
C ASP A 82 -2.16 -7.24 16.86
N VAL A 83 -1.83 -6.78 15.64
CA VAL A 83 -1.51 -7.66 14.51
C VAL A 83 -0.16 -7.35 13.85
N LEU A 84 0.63 -8.41 13.66
CA LEU A 84 1.94 -8.35 13.02
C LEU A 84 1.86 -8.64 11.51
N PHE A 85 2.23 -7.65 10.69
CA PHE A 85 2.41 -7.83 9.25
C PHE A 85 3.89 -8.11 8.93
N VAL A 86 4.13 -9.28 8.34
CA VAL A 86 5.45 -9.71 7.87
C VAL A 86 5.40 -9.87 6.35
N SER A 87 6.21 -9.08 5.65
CA SER A 87 6.34 -9.18 4.18
C SER A 87 7.77 -9.61 3.81
N PRO A 88 7.93 -10.46 2.77
CA PRO A 88 9.24 -10.89 2.27
C PRO A 88 10.06 -9.73 1.71
N ASP A 89 9.42 -8.72 1.12
CA ASP A 89 10.07 -7.55 0.55
C ASP A 89 9.77 -6.26 1.33
N SER A 90 10.40 -5.16 0.89
CA SER A 90 10.14 -3.85 1.45
C SER A 90 9.02 -3.08 0.78
N ASP A 91 8.68 -3.46 -0.44
CA ASP A 91 7.81 -2.70 -1.34
C ASP A 91 6.40 -2.64 -0.75
N CYS A 92 5.84 -3.79 -0.38
CA CYS A 92 4.47 -3.91 0.10
C CYS A 92 4.19 -3.04 1.33
N LEU A 93 5.07 -3.07 2.34
CA LEU A 93 4.86 -2.29 3.57
C LEU A 93 5.16 -0.81 3.36
N SER A 94 6.08 -0.46 2.45
CA SER A 94 6.35 0.95 2.12
C SER A 94 5.20 1.60 1.35
N VAL A 95 4.57 0.85 0.44
CA VAL A 95 3.34 1.22 -0.26
C VAL A 95 2.18 1.35 0.73
N LEU A 96 2.03 0.39 1.65
CA LEU A 96 1.03 0.49 2.72
C LEU A 96 1.25 1.74 3.58
N GLN A 97 2.49 2.01 4.01
CA GLN A 97 2.80 3.16 4.84
C GLN A 97 2.47 4.47 4.10
N ALA A 98 2.82 4.58 2.81
CA ALA A 98 2.45 5.72 1.99
C ALA A 98 0.92 5.87 1.89
N ALA A 99 0.20 4.77 1.66
CA ALA A 99 -1.25 4.77 1.55
C ALA A 99 -1.95 5.21 2.85
N VAL A 100 -1.48 4.76 4.02
CA VAL A 100 -2.06 5.16 5.31
C VAL A 100 -1.76 6.63 5.63
N LEU A 101 -0.59 7.14 5.24
CA LEU A 101 -0.24 8.55 5.42
C LEU A 101 -0.92 9.48 4.40
N GLY A 102 -1.63 8.94 3.40
CA GLY A 102 -2.26 9.72 2.35
C GLY A 102 -1.26 10.46 1.45
N VAL A 103 -0.01 10.00 1.37
CA VAL A 103 1.02 10.59 0.51
C VAL A 103 0.98 9.96 -0.89
N ASP A 104 1.51 10.69 -1.87
CA ASP A 104 1.64 10.21 -3.24
C ASP A 104 2.45 8.90 -3.30
N LEU A 105 1.83 7.85 -3.86
CA LEU A 105 2.42 6.51 -3.97
C LEU A 105 3.71 6.50 -4.77
N ARG A 106 3.93 7.46 -5.69
CA ARG A 106 5.21 7.57 -6.41
C ARG A 106 6.41 7.77 -5.48
N ASN A 107 6.15 8.26 -4.27
CA ASN A 107 7.15 8.49 -3.22
C ASN A 107 7.23 7.36 -2.18
N HIS A 108 6.53 6.22 -2.37
CA HIS A 108 6.46 5.15 -1.37
C HIS A 108 7.83 4.62 -0.93
N ARG A 109 8.82 4.59 -1.85
CA ARG A 109 10.18 4.14 -1.56
C ARG A 109 10.90 4.94 -0.47
N ARG A 110 10.48 6.18 -0.20
CA ARG A 110 10.99 6.97 0.95
C ARG A 110 10.67 6.31 2.29
N PHE A 111 9.65 5.45 2.30
CA PHE A 111 9.23 4.66 3.44
C PHE A 111 9.71 3.21 3.36
N ALA A 112 10.65 2.86 2.47
CA ALA A 112 11.27 1.54 2.49
C ALA A 112 11.86 1.25 3.89
N PHE A 113 11.77 0.00 4.34
CA PHE A 113 12.36 -0.39 5.61
C PHE A 113 13.60 -1.24 5.37
N ARG A 114 14.48 -1.22 6.35
CA ARG A 114 15.71 -1.98 6.37
C ARG A 114 15.39 -3.44 6.77
N PRO A 115 16.24 -4.40 6.39
CA PRO A 115 16.11 -5.78 6.89
C PRO A 115 16.06 -5.80 8.43
N GLY A 116 15.04 -6.47 8.99
CA GLY A 116 14.81 -6.54 10.44
C GLY A 116 14.22 -5.27 11.07
N GLU A 117 14.00 -4.21 10.29
CA GLU A 117 13.35 -3.01 10.81
C GLU A 117 11.90 -3.28 11.17
N VAL A 118 11.51 -2.71 12.30
CA VAL A 118 10.17 -2.79 12.87
C VAL A 118 9.59 -1.38 12.98
N ARG A 119 8.43 -1.14 12.38
CA ARG A 119 7.69 0.11 12.58
C ARG A 119 6.31 -0.14 13.20
N PRO A 120 5.90 0.63 14.22
CA PRO A 120 4.54 0.58 14.71
C PRO A 120 3.62 1.42 13.82
N LEU A 121 2.45 0.87 13.50
CA LEU A 121 1.36 1.61 12.88
C LEU A 121 0.26 1.80 13.94
N LEU A 122 0.13 3.02 14.44
CA LEU A 122 -0.92 3.38 15.38
C LEU A 122 -2.14 3.83 14.58
N LEU A 123 -3.17 2.98 14.56
CA LEU A 123 -4.46 3.34 13.99
C LEU A 123 -5.22 4.20 15.00
N SER A 124 -5.97 5.20 14.50
CA SER A 124 -6.88 5.97 15.34
C SER A 124 -7.90 5.01 15.98
N THR A 125 -8.19 5.23 17.26
CA THR A 125 -9.30 4.55 17.94
C THR A 125 -10.67 5.04 17.46
N GLU A 126 -10.71 6.19 16.78
CA GLU A 126 -11.93 6.74 16.21
C GLU A 126 -12.11 6.23 14.77
N ALA A 127 -13.31 5.73 14.47
CA ALA A 127 -13.67 5.32 13.12
C ALA A 127 -13.58 6.51 12.16
N PHE A 128 -13.04 6.28 10.96
CA PHE A 128 -13.06 7.28 9.90
C PHE A 128 -14.51 7.65 9.56
N ASP A 129 -14.87 8.92 9.67
CA ASP A 129 -16.19 9.40 9.29
C ASP A 129 -16.32 9.37 7.75
N ALA A 130 -16.94 8.30 7.26
CA ALA A 130 -17.22 8.11 5.83
C ALA A 130 -18.44 8.92 5.36
N SER A 131 -19.04 9.75 6.22
CA SER A 131 -20.16 10.60 5.84
C SER A 131 -19.73 11.53 4.69
N PRO A 132 -20.51 11.58 3.59
CA PRO A 132 -20.18 12.45 2.48
C PRO A 132 -20.19 13.90 2.97
N LEU A 133 -19.10 14.63 2.71
CA LEU A 133 -19.04 16.07 2.95
C LEU A 133 -20.12 16.75 2.11
N SER A 134 -21.25 17.07 2.73
CA SER A 134 -22.30 17.84 2.10
C SER A 134 -21.96 19.32 2.20
N PHE A 135 -21.80 19.97 1.05
CA PHE A 135 -21.68 21.42 0.99
C PHE A 135 -23.02 22.01 0.58
N SER A 136 -23.57 22.89 1.40
CA SER A 136 -24.75 23.66 1.04
C SER A 136 -24.34 24.70 -0.01
N CYS A 137 -24.78 24.50 -1.25
CA CYS A 137 -24.62 25.44 -2.36
C CYS A 137 -25.93 26.21 -2.53
N PRO A 138 -26.07 27.42 -1.94
CA PRO A 138 -27.30 28.19 -2.03
C PRO A 138 -27.55 28.78 -3.44
N ASP A 139 -26.55 28.83 -4.33
CA ASP A 139 -26.65 29.44 -5.67
C ASP A 139 -25.86 28.66 -6.76
N PRO A 140 -26.43 27.59 -7.34
CA PRO A 140 -25.83 26.89 -8.48
C PRO A 140 -26.07 27.72 -9.76
N PRO A 141 -25.04 28.41 -10.31
CA PRO A 141 -23.80 27.84 -10.85
C PRO A 141 -22.50 28.48 -10.34
N ARG A 142 -22.55 29.25 -9.25
CA ARG A 142 -21.41 30.05 -8.74
C ARG A 142 -20.66 29.43 -7.56
N CYS A 143 -20.99 28.19 -7.22
CA CYS A 143 -20.39 27.52 -6.08
C CYS A 143 -18.92 27.20 -6.34
N THR A 144 -18.05 27.92 -5.65
CA THR A 144 -16.60 27.67 -5.61
C THR A 144 -16.28 27.02 -4.26
N ARG A 145 -15.43 25.99 -4.29
CA ARG A 145 -14.99 25.28 -3.08
C ARG A 145 -14.11 26.26 -2.29
N ALA A 146 -14.65 26.93 -1.28
CA ALA A 146 -13.85 27.76 -0.39
C ALA A 146 -12.90 26.83 0.39
N ALA A 147 -11.60 27.07 0.27
CA ALA A 147 -10.59 26.34 1.02
C ALA A 147 -10.71 26.68 2.51
N SER A 148 -10.90 25.67 3.34
CA SER A 148 -10.76 25.71 4.79
C SER A 148 -9.50 24.96 5.18
#